data_AF-A0A7C7JWB9-F1
#
_entry.id   AF-A0A7C7JWB9-F1
#
_cell.length_a   1.000
_cell.length_b   1.000
_cell.length_c   1.000
_cell.angle_alpha   90.00
_cell.angle_beta   90.00
_cell.angle_gamma   90.00
#
_symmetry.space_group_name_H-M   'P 1'
#
loop_
_entity.id
_entity.type
_entity.pdbx_description
1 polymer ?
#
loop_
_entity_poly.entity_id
_entity_poly.type
_entity_poly.pdbx_seq_one_letter_code
_entity_poly.pdbx_strand_id
1 'polypeptide(L)'
;MKKDDFLDVFDDQQKAIDHAMWLNFKYRIAGIVFGVIHGPEDNWAVCEQATASEMEMTFLDILPKDYSELSYKQLDTIRQDEERLPFWSALVGLVSTADGEILRFILENKIPLDRLIRHELASRGYDKNHRWCGFDKAREIWLNEN
;
A
#
# COMPACT_ATOMS: atom_id res chain seq x y z
N MET A 1 18.22 -10.97 23.96
CA MET A 1 18.71 -11.45 22.66
C MET A 1 17.97 -10.66 21.60
N LYS A 2 18.67 -9.77 20.89
CA LYS A 2 18.12 -8.99 19.78
C LYS A 2 17.92 -9.93 18.59
N LYS A 3 16.67 -10.15 18.18
CA LYS A 3 16.35 -10.53 16.82
C LYS A 3 16.04 -9.23 16.09
N ASP A 4 17.10 -8.54 15.69
CA ASP A 4 16.99 -7.54 14.63
C ASP A 4 16.90 -8.35 13.33
N ASP A 5 15.75 -9.01 13.09
CA ASP A 5 15.50 -9.69 11.81
C ASP A 5 15.24 -8.54 10.81
N PHE A 6 16.29 -8.11 10.10
CA PHE A 6 16.24 -7.08 9.04
C PHE A 6 15.44 -7.52 7.80
N LEU A 7 14.76 -8.65 7.89
CA LEU A 7 14.10 -9.38 6.83
C LEU A 7 12.71 -9.77 7.32
N ASP A 8 11.68 -9.21 6.69
CA ASP A 8 10.31 -9.67 6.88
C ASP A 8 10.07 -10.86 5.93
N VAL A 9 9.83 -12.04 6.47
CA VAL A 9 9.72 -13.29 5.69
C VAL A 9 8.25 -13.68 5.50
N PHE A 10 7.91 -14.16 4.30
CA PHE A 10 6.56 -14.53 3.88
C PHE A 10 6.59 -15.82 3.05
N ASP A 11 5.64 -16.72 3.30
CA ASP A 11 5.47 -17.93 2.50
C ASP A 11 4.78 -17.66 1.15
N ASP A 12 4.00 -16.56 1.07
CA ASP A 12 3.30 -16.14 -0.14
C ASP A 12 3.99 -14.97 -0.84
N GLN A 13 4.26 -15.14 -2.14
CA GLN A 13 4.94 -14.13 -2.95
C GLN A 13 4.14 -12.83 -3.06
N GLN A 14 2.82 -12.93 -3.23
CA GLN A 14 1.97 -11.75 -3.40
C GLN A 14 1.94 -10.91 -2.12
N LYS A 15 1.93 -11.56 -0.96
CA LYS A 15 1.99 -10.90 0.35
C LYS A 15 3.34 -10.18 0.55
N ALA A 16 4.45 -10.78 0.13
CA ALA A 16 5.76 -10.11 0.13
C ALA A 16 5.77 -8.88 -0.79
N ILE A 17 5.22 -9.00 -2.01
CA ILE A 17 5.07 -7.88 -2.95
C ILE A 17 4.24 -6.76 -2.33
N ASP A 18 3.09 -7.09 -1.73
CA ASP A 18 2.18 -6.13 -1.13
C ASP A 18 2.81 -5.38 0.04
N HIS A 19 3.55 -6.10 0.86
CA HIS A 19 4.30 -5.52 1.97
C HIS A 19 5.40 -4.58 1.46
N ALA A 20 6.17 -4.99 0.45
CA ALA A 20 7.19 -4.14 -0.16
C ALA A 20 6.59 -2.87 -0.78
N MET A 21 5.47 -2.98 -1.50
CA MET A 21 4.72 -1.84 -2.06
C MET A 21 4.30 -0.86 -0.95
N TRP A 22 3.78 -1.38 0.16
CA TRP A 22 3.39 -0.56 1.29
C TRP A 22 4.57 0.13 1.98
N LEU A 23 5.68 -0.57 2.21
CA LEU A 23 6.89 0.00 2.83
C LEU A 23 7.49 1.09 1.95
N ASN A 24 7.57 0.89 0.63
CA ASN A 24 7.99 1.90 -0.33
C ASN A 24 7.10 3.15 -0.28
N PHE A 25 5.77 2.98 -0.18
CA PHE A 25 4.87 4.12 0.01
C PHE A 25 5.11 4.80 1.37
N LYS A 26 5.20 4.05 2.46
CA LYS A 26 5.32 4.57 3.83
C LYS A 26 6.63 5.34 4.03
N TYR A 27 7.74 4.83 3.54
CA TYR A 27 9.08 5.40 3.72
C TYR A 27 9.56 6.25 2.53
N ARG A 28 8.68 6.55 1.56
CA ARG A 28 8.99 7.39 0.38
C ARG A 28 9.69 8.72 0.69
N ILE A 29 9.36 9.33 1.84
CA ILE A 29 9.93 10.62 2.27
C ILE A 29 11.37 10.46 2.76
N ALA A 30 11.68 9.31 3.37
CA ALA A 30 13.02 8.98 3.83
C ALA A 30 13.92 8.49 2.69
N GLY A 31 13.36 8.22 1.50
CA GLY A 31 14.10 7.72 0.34
C GLY A 31 14.59 6.28 0.51
N ILE A 32 14.00 5.54 1.45
CA ILE A 32 14.33 4.13 1.68
C ILE A 32 13.56 3.29 0.68
N VAL A 33 14.28 2.42 -0.03
CA VAL A 33 13.71 1.51 -1.03
C VAL A 33 13.69 0.10 -0.45
N PHE A 34 12.53 -0.53 -0.53
CA PHE A 34 12.29 -1.91 -0.16
C PHE A 34 12.05 -2.75 -1.40
N GLY A 35 12.46 -4.01 -1.35
CA GLY A 35 12.24 -4.96 -2.43
C GLY A 35 12.11 -6.38 -1.90
N VAL A 36 11.76 -7.28 -2.81
CA VAL A 36 11.60 -8.70 -2.49
C VAL A 36 12.84 -9.45 -2.97
N ILE A 37 13.33 -10.37 -2.14
CA ILE A 37 14.41 -11.31 -2.45
C ILE A 37 13.94 -12.75 -2.14
N HIS A 38 14.70 -13.73 -2.61
CA HIS A 38 14.52 -15.11 -2.15
C HIS A 38 14.90 -15.20 -0.67
N GLY A 39 14.00 -15.75 0.13
CA GLY A 39 14.22 -16.01 1.54
C GLY A 39 15.02 -17.31 1.75
N PRO A 40 15.46 -17.56 3.00
CA PRO A 40 16.36 -18.66 3.32
C PRO A 40 15.73 -20.07 3.24
N GLU A 41 14.41 -20.18 3.31
CA GLU A 41 13.68 -21.46 3.39
C GLU A 41 12.74 -21.65 2.18
N ASP A 42 13.22 -21.33 0.97
CA ASP A 42 12.42 -21.37 -0.28
C ASP A 42 11.13 -20.53 -0.21
N ASN A 43 11.21 -19.45 0.57
CA ASN A 43 10.15 -18.47 0.78
C ASN A 43 10.57 -17.09 0.25
N TRP A 44 9.83 -16.05 0.61
CA TRP A 44 10.06 -14.68 0.13
C TRP A 44 10.46 -13.79 1.29
N ALA A 45 11.42 -12.91 1.10
CA ALA A 45 11.80 -11.94 2.12
C ALA A 45 11.73 -10.51 1.57
N VAL A 46 11.29 -9.59 2.41
CA VAL A 46 11.29 -8.15 2.14
C VAL A 46 12.35 -7.48 3.00
N CYS A 47 13.21 -6.70 2.37
CA CYS A 47 14.25 -5.93 3.07
C CYS A 47 14.56 -4.61 2.38
N GLU A 48 15.32 -3.77 3.08
CA GLU A 48 15.86 -2.52 2.56
C GLU A 48 16.96 -2.77 1.53
N GLN A 49 17.11 -1.86 0.57
CA GLN A 49 18.15 -1.94 -0.44
C GLN A 49 19.57 -1.97 0.16
N ALA A 50 19.79 -1.27 1.28
CA ALA A 50 21.06 -1.29 1.99
C ALA A 50 21.37 -2.70 2.51
N THR A 51 20.41 -3.35 3.18
CA THR A 51 20.52 -4.72 3.67
C THR A 51 20.75 -5.71 2.54
N ALA A 52 19.99 -5.61 1.44
CA ALA A 52 20.19 -6.48 0.28
C ALA A 52 21.61 -6.32 -0.31
N SER A 53 22.12 -5.09 -0.38
CA SER A 53 23.49 -4.83 -0.88
C SER A 53 24.57 -5.38 0.05
N GLU A 54 24.39 -5.27 1.38
CA GLU A 54 25.28 -5.89 2.37
C GLU A 54 25.29 -7.41 2.30
N MET A 55 24.16 -8.02 1.93
CA MET A 55 24.01 -9.45 1.70
C MET A 55 24.44 -9.91 0.29
N GLU A 56 24.91 -8.98 -0.56
CA GLU A 56 25.24 -9.23 -1.98
C GLU A 56 24.06 -9.82 -2.78
N MET A 57 22.82 -9.46 -2.41
CA MET A 57 21.59 -9.90 -3.05
C MET A 57 20.96 -8.78 -3.89
N THR A 58 20.28 -9.17 -4.97
CA THR A 58 19.53 -8.26 -5.82
C THR A 58 18.04 -8.46 -5.65
N PHE A 59 17.27 -7.37 -5.68
CA PHE A 59 15.81 -7.46 -5.71
C PHE A 59 15.32 -8.18 -6.96
N LEU A 60 14.24 -8.92 -6.78
CA LEU A 60 13.50 -9.55 -7.86
C LEU A 60 12.69 -8.48 -8.60
N ASP A 61 12.67 -8.55 -9.93
CA ASP A 61 11.88 -7.67 -10.79
C ASP A 61 10.42 -8.14 -10.88
N ILE A 62 9.73 -8.11 -9.74
CA ILE A 62 8.35 -8.63 -9.58
C ILE A 62 7.38 -7.62 -8.97
N LEU A 63 7.87 -6.43 -8.58
CA LEU A 63 7.01 -5.40 -8.01
C LEU A 63 6.18 -4.76 -9.12
N PRO A 64 4.84 -4.72 -9.00
CA PRO A 64 4.00 -4.05 -9.98
C PRO A 64 4.18 -2.53 -9.89
N LYS A 65 3.85 -1.83 -10.97
CA LYS A 65 3.86 -0.37 -11.00
C LYS A 65 2.84 0.23 -10.02
N ASP A 66 1.64 -0.35 -9.98
CA ASP A 66 0.52 0.03 -9.13
C ASP A 66 -0.50 -1.12 -9.05
N TYR A 67 -1.61 -0.89 -8.33
CA TYR A 67 -2.67 -1.88 -8.12
C TYR A 67 -3.82 -1.81 -9.15
N SER A 68 -3.65 -1.11 -10.28
CA SER A 68 -4.74 -0.92 -11.26
C SER A 68 -5.22 -2.22 -11.92
N GLU A 69 -4.37 -3.26 -11.96
CA GLU A 69 -4.67 -4.57 -12.56
C GLU A 69 -5.07 -5.64 -11.53
N LEU A 70 -5.42 -5.25 -10.30
CA LEU A 70 -5.78 -6.17 -9.23
C LEU A 70 -7.05 -6.98 -9.58
N SER A 71 -6.91 -8.30 -9.68
CA SER A 71 -8.01 -9.21 -10.06
C SER A 71 -8.91 -9.56 -8.87
N TYR A 72 -10.16 -9.99 -9.16
CA TYR A 72 -11.07 -10.51 -8.12
C TYR A 72 -10.51 -11.72 -7.38
N LYS A 73 -9.77 -12.60 -8.07
CA LYS A 73 -9.11 -13.75 -7.44
C LYS A 73 -8.07 -13.30 -6.40
N GLN A 74 -7.27 -12.28 -6.71
CA GLN A 74 -6.31 -11.72 -5.76
C GLN A 74 -7.03 -11.05 -4.58
N LEU A 75 -8.12 -10.33 -4.84
CA LEU A 75 -8.96 -9.74 -3.78
C LEU A 75 -9.53 -10.82 -2.85
N ASP A 76 -9.99 -11.95 -3.39
CA ASP A 76 -10.46 -13.07 -2.59
C ASP A 76 -9.36 -13.63 -1.69
N THR A 77 -8.15 -13.84 -2.23
CA THR A 77 -6.99 -14.27 -1.44
C THR A 77 -6.69 -13.28 -0.31
N ILE A 78 -6.61 -11.99 -0.62
CA ILE A 78 -6.38 -10.94 0.40
C ILE A 78 -7.47 -10.99 1.48
N ARG A 79 -8.75 -11.14 1.10
CA ARG A 79 -9.88 -11.17 2.03
C ARG A 79 -9.98 -12.44 2.87
N GLN A 80 -9.37 -13.54 2.44
CA GLN A 80 -9.36 -14.81 3.18
C GLN A 80 -8.11 -14.99 4.05
N ASP A 81 -7.06 -14.20 3.82
CA ASP A 81 -5.85 -14.20 4.65
C ASP A 81 -6.20 -13.86 6.12
N GLU A 82 -5.93 -14.80 7.02
CA GLU A 82 -6.12 -14.67 8.47
C GLU A 82 -5.14 -13.66 9.08
N GLU A 83 -3.91 -13.60 8.55
CA GLU A 83 -2.84 -12.71 8.98
C GLU A 83 -2.64 -11.55 7.99
N ARG A 84 -3.75 -10.97 7.52
CA ARG A 84 -3.72 -9.91 6.51
C ARG A 84 -2.86 -8.72 6.92
N LEU A 85 -2.10 -8.20 5.97
CA LEU A 85 -1.30 -6.98 6.14
C LEU A 85 -2.16 -5.81 6.67
N PRO A 86 -1.67 -5.01 7.63
CA PRO A 86 -2.49 -3.99 8.30
C PRO A 86 -3.18 -2.99 7.37
N PHE A 87 -2.51 -2.57 6.28
CA PHE A 87 -3.09 -1.62 5.35
C PHE A 87 -4.25 -2.22 4.54
N TRP A 88 -4.14 -3.50 4.15
CA TRP A 88 -5.24 -4.21 3.49
C TRP A 88 -6.42 -4.41 4.44
N SER A 89 -6.16 -4.72 5.72
CA SER A 89 -7.21 -4.79 6.74
C SER A 89 -7.97 -3.46 6.89
N ALA A 90 -7.26 -2.33 6.86
CA ALA A 90 -7.89 -1.01 6.90
C ALA A 90 -8.72 -0.71 5.64
N LEU A 91 -8.20 -1.02 4.45
CA LEU A 91 -8.91 -0.81 3.17
C LEU A 91 -10.17 -1.67 3.06
N VAL A 92 -10.06 -2.96 3.37
CA VAL A 92 -11.21 -3.89 3.37
C VAL A 92 -12.22 -3.48 4.45
N GLY A 93 -11.74 -3.03 5.61
CA GLY A 93 -12.59 -2.52 6.69
C GLY A 93 -13.44 -1.33 6.25
N LEU A 94 -12.82 -0.33 5.60
CA LEU A 94 -13.51 0.85 5.05
C LEU A 94 -14.70 0.45 4.18
N VAL A 95 -14.49 -0.48 3.24
CA VAL A 95 -15.54 -0.94 2.32
C VAL A 95 -16.57 -1.82 3.02
N SER A 96 -16.15 -2.70 3.94
CA SER A 96 -17.03 -3.68 4.59
C SER A 96 -18.01 -3.04 5.58
N THR A 97 -17.69 -1.85 6.10
CA THR A 97 -18.59 -1.10 6.99
C THR A 97 -19.60 -0.21 6.26
N ALA A 98 -19.44 -0.01 4.95
CA ALA A 98 -20.37 0.77 4.16
C ALA A 98 -21.66 -0.02 3.89
N ASP A 99 -22.80 0.68 3.87
CA ASP A 99 -24.08 0.08 3.52
C ASP A 99 -24.07 -0.43 2.07
N GLY A 100 -24.68 -1.59 1.83
CA GLY A 100 -24.69 -2.24 0.52
C GLY A 100 -25.38 -1.40 -0.57
N GLU A 101 -26.45 -0.67 -0.24
CA GLU A 101 -27.11 0.23 -1.19
C GLU A 101 -26.24 1.44 -1.52
N ILE A 102 -25.46 1.94 -0.56
CA ILE A 102 -24.48 3.00 -0.83
C ILE A 102 -23.38 2.50 -1.79
N LEU A 103 -22.85 1.29 -1.58
CA LEU A 103 -21.88 0.69 -2.49
C LEU A 103 -22.45 0.51 -3.90
N ARG A 104 -23.70 0.04 -4.01
CA ARG A 104 -24.40 -0.08 -5.30
C ARG A 104 -24.61 1.28 -5.95
N PHE A 105 -25.00 2.29 -5.19
CA PHE A 105 -25.20 3.65 -5.67
C PHE A 105 -23.92 4.28 -6.22
N ILE A 106 -22.78 4.05 -5.55
CA ILE A 106 -21.44 4.46 -6.01
C ILE A 106 -21.13 3.87 -7.38
N LEU A 107 -21.38 2.56 -7.57
CA LEU A 107 -21.12 1.88 -8.83
C LEU A 107 -22.06 2.35 -9.95
N GLU A 108 -23.37 2.38 -9.68
CA GLU A 108 -24.39 2.75 -10.65
C GLU A 108 -24.18 4.15 -11.20
N ASN A 109 -23.87 5.11 -10.32
CA ASN A 109 -23.68 6.51 -10.69
C ASN A 109 -22.23 6.85 -11.05
N LYS A 110 -21.32 5.87 -11.04
CA LYS A 110 -19.89 6.06 -11.31
C LYS A 110 -19.30 7.19 -10.47
N ILE A 111 -19.62 7.20 -9.18
CA ILE A 111 -19.16 8.26 -8.27
C ILE A 111 -17.63 8.27 -8.26
N PRO A 112 -16.97 9.42 -8.52
CA PRO A 112 -15.51 9.51 -8.57
C PRO A 112 -14.93 9.48 -7.15
N LEU A 113 -14.66 8.27 -6.64
CA LEU A 113 -14.11 8.06 -5.31
C LEU A 113 -12.76 8.75 -5.12
N ASP A 114 -11.94 8.85 -6.18
CA ASP A 114 -10.67 9.57 -6.15
C ASP A 114 -10.86 11.06 -5.84
N ARG A 115 -11.89 11.70 -6.41
CA ARG A 115 -12.24 13.11 -6.12
C ARG A 115 -12.74 13.28 -4.69
N LEU A 116 -13.54 12.33 -4.18
CA LEU A 116 -13.97 12.33 -2.77
C LEU A 116 -12.77 12.19 -1.83
N ILE A 117 -11.83 11.28 -2.11
CA ILE A 117 -10.61 11.10 -1.32
C ILE A 117 -9.75 12.37 -1.36
N ARG A 118 -9.54 12.97 -2.53
CA ARG A 118 -8.79 14.24 -2.67
C ARG A 118 -9.44 15.37 -1.88
N HIS A 119 -10.77 15.48 -1.91
CA HIS A 119 -11.50 16.46 -1.13
C HIS A 119 -11.33 16.26 0.38
N GLU A 120 -11.36 15.01 0.84
CA GLU A 120 -11.11 14.67 2.24
C GLU A 120 -9.66 14.92 2.65
N LEU A 121 -8.67 14.68 1.77
CA LEU A 121 -7.28 15.01 2.06
C LEU A 121 -7.06 16.53 2.14
N ALA A 122 -7.74 17.30 1.29
CA ALA A 122 -7.71 18.76 1.32
C ALA A 122 -8.35 19.32 2.59
N SER A 123 -9.51 18.79 3.00
CA SER A 123 -10.21 19.22 4.23
C SER A 123 -9.40 18.91 5.49
N ARG A 124 -8.53 17.89 5.44
CA ARG A 124 -7.59 17.55 6.51
C ARG A 124 -6.30 18.37 6.50
N GLY A 125 -6.06 19.26 5.53
CA GLY A 125 -4.93 20.21 5.58
C GLY A 125 -3.53 19.60 5.40
N TYR A 126 -3.41 18.39 4.83
CA TYR A 126 -2.13 17.72 4.59
C TYR A 126 -1.72 17.76 3.12
N ASP A 127 -0.43 17.75 2.82
CA ASP A 127 0.12 17.60 1.47
C ASP A 127 0.26 16.11 1.02
N LYS A 128 0.80 15.88 -0.18
CA LYS A 128 1.07 14.53 -0.74
C LYS A 128 2.01 13.66 0.09
N ASN A 129 2.75 14.28 1.00
CA ASN A 129 3.70 13.65 1.92
C ASN A 129 3.12 13.53 3.33
N HIS A 130 1.80 13.75 3.50
CA HIS A 130 1.14 13.73 4.80
C HIS A 130 1.74 14.74 5.81
N ARG A 131 2.28 15.86 5.32
CA ARG A 131 2.76 16.96 6.16
C ARG A 131 1.68 18.03 6.21
N TRP A 132 1.40 18.51 7.42
CA TRP A 132 0.42 19.59 7.61
C TRP A 132 0.92 20.85 6.89
N CYS A 133 0.10 21.39 5.99
CA CYS A 133 0.42 22.59 5.19
C CYS A 133 -0.67 23.66 5.24
N GLY A 134 -1.75 23.42 5.99
CA GLY A 134 -2.93 24.30 6.06
C GLY A 134 -3.91 24.04 4.94
N PHE A 135 -5.15 24.50 5.12
CA PHE A 135 -6.27 24.18 4.23
C PHE A 135 -6.09 24.74 2.82
N ASP A 136 -5.69 26.01 2.68
CA ASP A 136 -5.54 26.64 1.37
C ASP A 136 -4.51 25.91 0.51
N LYS A 137 -3.34 25.61 1.11
CA LYS A 137 -2.28 24.89 0.41
C LYS A 137 -2.68 23.45 0.08
N ALA A 138 -3.37 22.77 0.98
CA ALA A 138 -3.87 21.43 0.72
C ALA A 138 -4.87 21.42 -0.44
N ARG A 139 -5.75 22.43 -0.54
CA ARG A 139 -6.69 22.57 -1.66
C ARG A 139 -5.95 22.73 -3.00
N GLU A 140 -4.92 23.57 -3.07
CA GLU A 140 -4.08 23.71 -4.27
C GLU A 140 -3.39 22.40 -4.69
N ILE A 141 -3.03 21.54 -3.73
CA ILE A 141 -2.35 20.28 -4.02
C ILE A 141 -3.32 19.24 -4.54
N TRP A 142 -4.49 19.13 -3.92
CA TRP A 142 -5.41 18.01 -4.14
C TRP A 142 -6.54 18.30 -5.13
N LEU A 143 -7.00 19.55 -5.22
CA LEU A 143 -8.22 19.95 -5.94
C LEU A 143 -7.96 20.66 -7.28
N ASN A 144 -6.78 20.51 -7.86
CA ASN A 144 -6.55 21.02 -9.21
C ASN A 144 -7.55 20.35 -10.17
N GLU A 145 -8.34 21.18 -10.85
CA GLU A 145 -9.34 20.74 -11.80
C GLU A 145 -8.65 20.16 -13.04
N ASN A 146 -8.66 18.84 -13.15
CA ASN A 146 -8.58 18.12 -14.42
C ASN A 146 -9.93 17.42 -14.68
#